data_AF-A0A0D3KK46-F1
#
_entry.id   AF-A0A0D3KK46-F1
#
_cell.length_a   1.000
_cell.length_b   1.000
_cell.length_c   1.000
_cell.angle_alpha   90.00
_cell.angle_beta   90.00
_cell.angle_gamma   90.00
#
_symmetry.space_group_name_H-M   'P 1'
#
loop_
_entity.id
_entity.type
_entity.pdbx_description
1 polymer ?
#
loop_
_entity_poly.entity_id
_entity_poly.type
_entity_poly.pdbx_seq_one_letter_code
_entity_poly.pdbx_strand_id
1 'polypeptide(L)'
;MGQEWDSTEWHEDGIFEPGPGRGDHGTHVASAIAGDRFGVAKGATVVPVQVLQNIVQKDSQGEVDEPFASGPTSLFLLALDWIVTDFTAAAANTTSGRRGCVINLSYGGKFSGDVYGWFSLPEDALAAVEAAGCVVIKAAGNDGGAACNTYPAASRHGISVGATGKPRPFGSDPLLPWSNHGCCSDIFAPGESILAA
;
A
#
# COMPACT_ATOMS: atom_id res chain seq x y z
N MET A 1 20.55 -26.25 15.04
CA MET A 1 21.25 -26.31 13.75
C MET A 1 20.20 -26.00 12.71
N GLY A 2 19.83 -24.74 12.48
CA GLY A 2 20.70 -23.71 11.93
C GLY A 2 20.50 -23.75 10.41
N GLN A 3 19.31 -23.37 9.93
CA GLN A 3 19.20 -22.93 8.54
C GLN A 3 19.77 -21.52 8.51
N GLU A 4 20.94 -21.37 7.89
CA GLU A 4 21.41 -20.09 7.40
C GLU A 4 20.43 -19.67 6.31
N TRP A 5 19.69 -18.60 6.58
CA TRP A 5 18.80 -17.97 5.63
C TRP A 5 19.63 -17.03 4.78
N ASP A 6 19.80 -17.38 3.50
CA ASP A 6 20.45 -16.51 2.53
C ASP A 6 19.59 -15.25 2.34
N SER A 7 20.14 -14.09 2.70
CA SER A 7 19.48 -12.79 2.62
C SER A 7 19.40 -12.21 1.20
N THR A 8 19.97 -12.89 0.21
CA THR A 8 20.06 -12.37 -1.17
C THR A 8 18.86 -12.73 -2.06
N GLU A 9 18.20 -13.87 -1.84
CA GLU A 9 16.99 -14.25 -2.59
C GLU A 9 15.75 -13.39 -2.26
N TRP A 10 15.70 -12.77 -1.07
CA TRP A 10 14.52 -12.04 -0.58
C TRP A 10 14.20 -10.79 -1.38
N HIS A 11 15.23 -10.08 -1.84
CA HIS A 11 15.08 -8.82 -2.56
C HIS A 11 14.73 -9.03 -4.05
N GLU A 12 14.96 -10.22 -4.63
CA GLU A 12 14.76 -10.44 -6.06
C GLU A 12 13.27 -10.59 -6.46
N ASP A 13 12.41 -10.99 -5.52
CA ASP A 13 10.97 -11.21 -5.74
C ASP A 13 10.05 -10.17 -5.08
N GLY A 14 10.62 -9.06 -4.58
CA GLY A 14 9.84 -7.98 -3.93
C GLY A 14 9.50 -8.24 -2.46
N ILE A 15 10.19 -9.15 -1.78
CA ILE A 15 9.94 -9.48 -0.35
C ILE A 15 11.01 -8.82 0.52
N PHE A 16 10.68 -7.70 1.17
CA PHE A 16 11.68 -6.90 1.90
C PHE A 16 11.78 -7.19 3.40
N GLU A 17 10.91 -8.04 3.97
CA GLU A 17 10.90 -8.34 5.42
C GLU A 17 10.87 -9.84 5.75
N PRO A 18 11.60 -10.27 6.81
CA PRO A 18 11.53 -11.65 7.30
C PRO A 18 10.30 -11.87 8.18
N GLY A 19 9.36 -12.72 7.72
CA GLY A 19 8.27 -13.26 8.55
C GLY A 19 6.90 -13.28 7.87
N PRO A 20 5.92 -14.03 8.41
CA PRO A 20 4.56 -14.00 7.88
C PRO A 20 3.98 -12.60 8.11
N GLY A 21 3.78 -11.85 7.03
CA GLY A 21 2.99 -10.61 7.08
C GLY A 21 1.55 -10.89 7.49
N ARG A 22 0.73 -9.84 7.62
CA ARG A 22 -0.74 -9.97 7.60
C ARG A 22 -1.17 -10.38 6.17
N GLY A 23 -0.94 -11.65 5.85
CA GLY A 23 -1.21 -12.23 4.54
C GLY A 23 -2.67 -12.07 4.13
N ASP A 24 -3.57 -12.05 5.12
CA ASP A 24 -4.99 -11.76 4.93
C ASP A 24 -5.24 -10.40 4.27
N HIS A 25 -4.62 -9.32 4.76
CA HIS A 25 -4.82 -7.98 4.20
C HIS A 25 -4.25 -7.85 2.78
N GLY A 26 -2.99 -8.27 2.58
CA GLY A 26 -2.34 -8.22 1.27
C GLY A 26 -3.06 -9.07 0.22
N THR A 27 -3.47 -10.29 0.59
CA THR A 27 -4.24 -11.18 -0.29
C THR A 27 -5.64 -10.64 -0.59
N HIS A 28 -6.34 -10.10 0.40
CA HIS A 28 -7.66 -9.49 0.22
C HIS A 28 -7.58 -8.32 -0.77
N VAL A 29 -6.63 -7.40 -0.57
CA VAL A 29 -6.41 -6.25 -1.46
C VAL A 29 -6.02 -6.69 -2.87
N ALA A 30 -5.05 -7.60 -3.01
CA ALA A 30 -4.64 -8.13 -4.31
C ALA A 30 -5.80 -8.80 -5.05
N SER A 31 -6.65 -9.54 -4.33
CA SER A 31 -7.84 -10.20 -4.88
C SER A 31 -8.93 -9.20 -5.28
N ALA A 32 -9.16 -8.14 -4.50
CA ALA A 32 -10.08 -7.06 -4.88
C ALA A 32 -9.61 -6.31 -6.14
N ILE A 33 -8.29 -6.16 -6.33
CA ILE A 33 -7.72 -5.52 -7.51
C ILE A 33 -7.81 -6.44 -8.73
N ALA A 34 -7.27 -7.65 -8.66
CA ALA A 34 -7.00 -8.48 -9.84
C ALA A 34 -7.43 -9.95 -9.71
N GLY A 35 -8.09 -10.36 -8.62
CA GLY A 35 -8.54 -11.73 -8.44
C GLY A 35 -9.52 -12.21 -9.51
N ASP A 36 -9.41 -13.46 -9.94
CA ASP A 36 -10.22 -14.00 -11.05
C ASP A 36 -11.73 -13.92 -10.81
N ARG A 37 -12.17 -14.12 -9.55
CA ARG A 37 -13.58 -14.06 -9.16
C ARG A 37 -14.05 -12.66 -8.80
N PHE A 38 -13.30 -11.96 -7.95
CA PHE A 38 -13.76 -10.74 -7.27
C PHE A 38 -13.04 -9.47 -7.72
N GLY A 39 -12.00 -9.60 -8.55
CA GLY A 39 -11.16 -8.50 -8.99
C GLY A 39 -11.85 -7.54 -9.95
N VAL A 40 -11.49 -6.27 -9.83
CA VAL A 40 -11.88 -5.20 -10.77
C VAL A 40 -11.15 -5.37 -12.11
N ALA A 41 -9.83 -5.52 -12.08
CA ALA A 41 -8.96 -5.66 -13.24
C ALA A 41 -8.55 -7.13 -13.46
N LYS A 42 -9.53 -7.96 -13.83
CA LYS A 42 -9.29 -9.39 -14.11
C LYS A 42 -8.25 -9.54 -15.22
N GLY A 43 -7.24 -10.38 -14.99
CA GLY A 43 -6.13 -10.62 -15.92
C GLY A 43 -4.94 -9.66 -15.76
N ALA A 44 -4.99 -8.70 -14.84
CA ALA A 44 -3.80 -7.96 -14.45
C ALA A 44 -2.81 -8.87 -13.71
N THR A 45 -1.53 -8.73 -14.00
CA THR A 45 -0.47 -9.41 -13.25
C THR A 45 -0.28 -8.71 -11.90
N VAL A 46 -0.37 -9.47 -10.82
CA VAL A 46 -0.04 -9.00 -9.46
C VAL A 46 1.42 -9.31 -9.18
N VAL A 47 2.18 -8.30 -8.77
CA VAL A 47 3.54 -8.45 -8.23
C VAL A 47 3.47 -8.09 -6.74
N PRO A 48 3.56 -9.06 -5.82
CA PRO A 48 3.50 -8.76 -4.40
C PRO A 48 4.80 -8.07 -3.96
N VAL A 49 4.65 -6.96 -3.21
CA VAL A 49 5.79 -6.26 -2.61
C VAL A 49 5.55 -6.12 -1.11
N GLN A 50 6.27 -6.90 -0.29
CA GLN A 50 6.05 -6.95 1.15
C GLN A 50 6.90 -5.90 1.86
N VAL A 51 6.24 -4.86 2.39
CA VAL A 51 6.87 -3.75 3.15
C VAL A 51 6.41 -3.66 4.60
N LEU A 52 5.46 -4.51 5.00
CA LEU A 52 4.93 -4.58 6.36
C LEU A 52 5.09 -6.00 6.90
N GLN A 53 5.43 -6.08 8.18
CA GLN A 53 5.51 -7.32 8.95
C GLN A 53 4.43 -7.33 10.03
N ASN A 54 3.99 -8.55 10.40
CA ASN A 54 3.04 -8.71 11.49
C ASN A 54 3.75 -8.53 12.83
N ILE A 55 3.30 -7.56 13.62
CA ILE A 55 3.80 -7.27 14.95
C ILE A 55 2.83 -7.86 15.97
N VAL A 56 3.38 -8.71 16.84
CA VAL A 56 2.68 -9.25 18.02
C VAL A 56 3.30 -8.60 19.25
N GLN A 57 2.58 -7.70 19.89
CA GLN A 57 3.00 -7.11 21.16
C GLN A 57 2.35 -7.88 22.30
N LYS A 58 3.06 -7.94 23.43
CA LYS A 58 2.48 -8.42 24.69
C LYS A 58 2.42 -7.25 25.65
N ASP A 59 1.30 -7.12 26.34
CA ASP A 59 1.16 -6.13 27.40
C ASP A 59 2.10 -6.46 28.59
N SER A 60 2.11 -5.58 29.59
CA SER A 60 2.93 -5.77 30.80
C SER A 60 2.53 -6.99 31.63
N GLN A 61 1.39 -7.61 31.35
CA GLN A 61 0.83 -8.78 32.00
C GLN A 61 1.15 -10.07 31.21
N GLY A 62 1.70 -9.93 29.99
CA GLY A 62 2.07 -11.02 29.10
C GLY A 62 0.94 -11.46 28.16
N GLU A 63 -0.19 -10.75 28.16
CA GLU A 63 -1.31 -10.97 27.24
C GLU A 63 -0.95 -10.40 25.87
N VAL A 64 -1.39 -11.09 24.81
CA VAL A 64 -1.11 -10.67 23.44
C VAL A 64 -2.08 -9.56 23.06
N ASP A 65 -1.55 -8.37 22.76
CA ASP A 65 -2.32 -7.30 22.14
C ASP A 65 -2.76 -7.73 20.74
N GLU A 66 -3.87 -7.17 20.26
CA GLU A 66 -4.32 -7.39 18.89
C GLU A 66 -3.15 -7.14 17.93
N PRO A 67 -2.79 -8.12 17.08
CA PRO A 67 -1.65 -7.97 16.19
C PRO A 67 -1.84 -6.75 15.29
N PHE A 68 -0.79 -6.20 14.70
CA PHE A 68 -0.92 -5.15 13.68
C PHE A 68 0.21 -5.27 12.67
N ALA A 69 0.03 -4.74 11.46
CA ALA A 69 1.10 -4.70 10.46
C ALA A 69 1.84 -3.36 10.56
N SER A 70 3.17 -3.41 10.57
CA SER A 70 4.02 -2.21 10.56
C SER A 70 5.32 -2.49 9.82
N GLY A 71 5.97 -1.44 9.34
CA GLY A 71 7.27 -1.52 8.68
C GLY A 71 7.98 -0.17 8.72
N PRO A 72 9.31 -0.13 8.85
CA PRO A 72 10.06 1.12 8.80
C PRO A 72 10.01 1.79 7.43
N THR A 73 10.05 3.13 7.43
CA THR A 73 10.09 3.95 6.20
C THR A 73 11.23 3.56 5.26
N SER A 74 12.35 3.06 5.78
CA SER A 74 13.48 2.59 4.95
C SER A 74 13.10 1.48 3.98
N LEU A 75 12.21 0.55 4.38
CA LEU A 75 11.76 -0.52 3.48
C LEU A 75 10.82 -0.01 2.42
N PHE A 76 9.98 0.97 2.77
CA PHE A 76 9.15 1.64 1.79
C PHE A 76 10.02 2.26 0.69
N LEU A 77 11.10 2.96 1.06
CA LEU A 77 12.05 3.53 0.10
C LEU A 77 12.73 2.46 -0.75
N LEU A 78 13.23 1.37 -0.14
CA LEU A 78 13.85 0.25 -0.86
C LEU A 78 12.88 -0.43 -1.83
N ALA A 79 11.62 -0.60 -1.43
CA ALA A 79 10.59 -1.18 -2.27
C ALA A 79 10.27 -0.30 -3.48
N LEU A 80 10.17 1.02 -3.32
CA LEU A 80 9.95 1.92 -4.45
C LEU A 80 11.11 1.90 -5.45
N ASP A 81 12.35 1.89 -4.95
CA ASP A 81 13.56 1.78 -5.79
C ASP A 81 13.58 0.48 -6.59
N TRP A 82 13.27 -0.65 -5.92
CA TRP A 82 13.16 -1.94 -6.57
C TRP A 82 12.04 -1.98 -7.62
N ILE A 83 10.85 -1.45 -7.31
CA ILE A 83 9.73 -1.41 -8.27
C ILE A 83 10.11 -0.64 -9.53
N VAL A 84 10.77 0.51 -9.39
CA VAL A 84 11.25 1.30 -10.54
C VAL A 84 12.28 0.51 -11.34
N THR A 85 13.23 -0.15 -10.67
CA THR A 85 14.25 -0.96 -11.32
C THR A 85 13.65 -2.14 -12.09
N ASP A 86 12.78 -2.93 -11.45
CA ASP A 86 12.08 -4.06 -12.09
C ASP A 86 11.21 -3.60 -13.26
N PHE A 87 10.40 -2.55 -13.06
CA PHE A 87 9.52 -2.04 -14.10
C PHE A 87 10.30 -1.52 -15.32
N THR A 88 11.35 -0.72 -15.10
CA THR A 88 12.14 -0.15 -16.21
C THR A 88 12.92 -1.22 -16.96
N ALA A 89 13.48 -2.21 -16.27
CA ALA A 89 14.11 -3.37 -16.89
C ALA A 89 13.10 -4.19 -17.73
N ALA A 90 11.92 -4.46 -17.17
CA ALA A 90 10.86 -5.18 -17.87
C ALA A 90 10.32 -4.40 -19.08
N ALA A 91 10.14 -3.08 -18.96
CA ALA A 91 9.65 -2.21 -20.03
C ALA A 91 10.64 -2.09 -21.19
N ALA A 92 11.95 -2.15 -20.93
CA ALA A 92 12.98 -2.16 -21.96
C ALA A 92 13.00 -3.45 -22.81
N ASN A 93 12.42 -4.55 -22.30
CA ASN A 93 12.33 -5.82 -23.03
C ASN A 93 11.12 -5.83 -23.97
N THR A 94 11.35 -5.58 -25.27
CA THR A 94 10.29 -5.38 -26.28
C THR A 94 9.45 -6.61 -26.63
N THR A 95 9.86 -7.81 -26.22
CA THR A 95 9.14 -9.06 -26.55
C THR A 95 8.10 -9.43 -25.49
N SER A 96 8.29 -8.97 -24.25
CA SER A 96 7.42 -9.23 -23.08
C SER A 96 7.01 -7.95 -22.34
N GLY A 97 7.32 -6.79 -22.91
CA GLY A 97 7.40 -5.51 -22.20
C GLY A 97 6.15 -5.21 -21.39
N ARG A 98 6.33 -5.06 -20.07
CA ARG A 98 5.27 -4.67 -19.15
C ARG A 98 4.76 -3.29 -19.58
N ARG A 99 3.51 -3.20 -20.04
CA ARG A 99 2.96 -2.01 -20.72
C ARG A 99 2.41 -0.94 -19.77
N GLY A 100 2.40 -1.21 -18.48
CA GLY A 100 1.91 -0.30 -17.46
C GLY A 100 2.34 -0.73 -16.07
N CYS A 101 2.41 0.24 -15.17
CA CYS A 101 2.80 0.07 -13.79
C CYS A 101 1.78 0.80 -12.91
N VAL A 102 1.12 0.05 -12.02
CA VAL A 102 0.23 0.60 -10.99
C VAL A 102 0.69 0.05 -9.65
N ILE A 103 0.96 0.94 -8.71
CA ILE A 103 1.42 0.60 -7.37
C ILE A 103 0.30 0.93 -6.41
N ASN A 104 -0.17 -0.08 -5.67
CA ASN A 104 -1.22 0.11 -4.67
C ASN A 104 -0.62 0.08 -3.26
N LEU A 105 -0.75 1.20 -2.55
CA LEU A 105 -0.30 1.40 -1.18
C LEU A 105 -1.52 1.44 -0.25
N SER A 106 -2.08 0.26 0.06
CA SER A 106 -3.18 0.11 1.03
C SER A 106 -2.70 0.09 2.47
N TYR A 107 -1.91 1.09 2.86
CA TYR A 107 -1.52 1.33 4.23
C TYR A 107 -1.22 2.81 4.42
N GLY A 108 -1.15 3.24 5.67
CA GLY A 108 -0.77 4.60 6.02
C GLY A 108 -0.67 4.74 7.52
N GLY A 109 0.01 5.80 7.97
CA GLY A 109 0.20 6.07 9.39
C GLY A 109 0.11 7.55 9.69
N LYS A 110 -0.28 7.86 10.94
CA LYS A 110 -0.08 9.19 11.51
C LYS A 110 1.41 9.46 11.55
N PHE A 111 1.80 10.62 11.05
CA PHE A 111 3.19 11.04 11.08
C PHE A 111 3.34 12.16 12.10
N SER A 112 4.21 11.95 13.09
CA SER A 112 4.44 12.88 14.21
C SER A 112 5.69 13.75 14.06
N GLY A 113 6.34 13.75 12.89
CA GLY A 113 7.54 14.54 12.61
C GLY A 113 7.26 15.83 11.83
N ASP A 114 8.11 16.84 12.02
CA ASP A 114 8.07 18.10 11.28
C ASP A 114 8.07 17.86 9.76
N VAL A 115 7.05 18.44 9.12
CA VAL A 115 6.70 18.38 7.69
C VAL A 115 7.80 18.91 6.75
N TYR A 116 8.90 19.48 7.27
CA TYR A 116 9.86 20.25 6.48
C TYR A 116 11.26 19.63 6.28
N GLY A 117 11.53 18.42 6.77
CA GLY A 117 12.88 17.82 6.63
C GLY A 117 12.93 16.32 6.32
N TRP A 118 12.01 15.53 6.88
CA TRP A 118 11.95 14.08 6.61
C TRP A 118 11.04 13.72 5.42
N PHE A 119 10.22 14.68 4.97
CA PHE A 119 9.28 14.49 3.86
C PHE A 119 9.99 14.39 2.51
N SER A 120 11.20 14.95 2.36
CA SER A 120 11.86 14.97 1.06
C SER A 120 12.16 13.57 0.55
N LEU A 121 12.68 12.65 1.36
CA LEU A 121 13.06 11.32 0.85
C LEU A 121 11.85 10.50 0.36
N PRO A 122 10.76 10.32 1.13
CA PRO A 122 9.57 9.63 0.63
C PRO A 122 8.89 10.36 -0.55
N GLU A 123 8.84 11.69 -0.54
CA GLU A 123 8.30 12.45 -1.68
C GLU A 123 9.16 12.31 -2.93
N ASP A 124 10.48 12.42 -2.82
CA ASP A 124 11.42 12.27 -3.92
C ASP A 124 11.34 10.86 -4.51
N ALA A 125 11.16 9.84 -3.65
CA ALA A 125 10.94 8.47 -4.08
C ALA A 125 9.62 8.31 -4.85
N LEU A 126 8.50 8.86 -4.34
CA LEU A 126 7.22 8.84 -5.06
C LEU A 126 7.27 9.65 -6.36
N ALA A 127 7.99 10.77 -6.37
CA ALA A 127 8.22 11.56 -7.57
C ALA A 127 9.03 10.79 -8.62
N ALA A 128 10.05 10.03 -8.21
CA ALA A 128 10.84 9.17 -9.08
C ALA A 128 9.99 8.04 -9.69
N VAL A 129 9.10 7.45 -8.89
CA VAL A 129 8.14 6.44 -9.33
C VAL A 129 7.20 6.98 -10.40
N GLU A 130 6.62 8.17 -10.19
CA GLU A 130 5.78 8.82 -11.20
C GLU A 130 6.57 9.18 -12.46
N ALA A 131 7.80 9.67 -12.31
CA ALA A 131 8.68 10.00 -13.44
C ALA A 131 9.07 8.75 -14.26
N ALA A 132 9.13 7.58 -13.62
CA ALA A 132 9.32 6.30 -14.30
C ALA A 132 8.07 5.83 -15.07
N GLY A 133 6.92 6.50 -14.90
CA GLY A 133 5.66 6.19 -15.59
C GLY A 133 4.73 5.25 -14.80
N CYS A 134 5.02 5.01 -13.53
CA CYS A 134 4.12 4.26 -12.63
C CYS A 134 3.04 5.17 -12.04
N VAL A 135 1.81 4.66 -11.94
CA VAL A 135 0.71 5.32 -11.22
C VAL A 135 0.65 4.80 -9.80
N VAL A 136 0.71 5.68 -8.81
CA VAL A 136 0.60 5.30 -7.39
C VAL A 136 -0.82 5.55 -6.89
N ILE A 137 -1.43 4.54 -6.27
CA ILE A 137 -2.72 4.61 -5.57
C ILE A 137 -2.47 4.44 -4.08
N LYS A 138 -3.03 5.32 -3.25
CA LYS A 138 -2.74 5.42 -1.82
C LYS A 138 -4.05 5.44 -1.03
N ALA A 139 -4.10 4.75 0.10
CA ALA A 139 -5.24 4.88 1.01
C ALA A 139 -5.23 6.27 1.69
N ALA A 140 -6.40 6.93 1.77
CA ALA A 140 -6.53 8.21 2.47
C ALA A 140 -6.34 8.08 4.00
N GLY A 141 -6.54 6.89 4.56
CA GLY A 141 -6.43 6.57 5.98
C GLY A 141 -7.79 6.36 6.67
N ASN A 142 -7.75 5.79 7.89
CA ASN A 142 -8.92 5.22 8.56
C ASN A 142 -9.22 5.86 9.94
N ASP A 143 -8.91 7.16 10.11
CA ASP A 143 -9.07 7.89 11.38
C ASP A 143 -10.27 8.85 11.39
N GLY A 144 -11.03 8.94 10.29
CA GLY A 144 -12.13 9.90 10.12
C GLY A 144 -11.67 11.37 10.05
N GLY A 145 -10.37 11.60 9.89
CA GLY A 145 -9.74 12.93 9.93
C GLY A 145 -9.35 13.47 8.56
N ALA A 146 -8.51 14.51 8.56
CA ALA A 146 -7.92 15.04 7.34
C ALA A 146 -6.88 14.05 6.78
N ALA A 147 -7.04 13.65 5.52
CA ALA A 147 -6.07 12.79 4.81
C ALA A 147 -4.65 13.39 4.80
N CYS A 148 -4.56 14.72 4.84
CA CYS A 148 -3.29 15.45 4.93
C CYS A 148 -2.49 15.18 6.22
N ASN A 149 -3.11 14.58 7.25
CA ASN A 149 -2.43 14.21 8.50
C ASN A 149 -1.86 12.78 8.45
N THR A 150 -1.95 12.10 7.30
CA THR A 150 -1.49 10.73 7.12
C THR A 150 -0.58 10.62 5.90
N TYR A 151 0.42 9.76 5.99
CA TYR A 151 1.33 9.47 4.88
C TYR A 151 1.16 8.00 4.43
N PRO A 152 1.15 7.70 3.11
CA PRO A 152 1.45 8.56 1.97
C PRO A 152 0.30 9.42 1.44
N ALA A 153 -0.90 9.40 2.06
CA ALA A 153 -2.07 10.16 1.59
C ALA A 153 -1.79 11.66 1.36
N ALA A 154 -0.99 12.29 2.22
CA ALA A 154 -0.60 13.70 2.11
C ALA A 154 0.35 14.02 0.94
N SER A 155 1.01 13.01 0.35
CA SER A 155 1.86 13.20 -0.81
C SER A 155 1.03 13.72 -1.99
N ARG A 156 1.58 14.66 -2.76
CA ARG A 156 0.96 15.08 -4.03
C ARG A 156 1.17 14.07 -5.16
N HIS A 157 2.08 13.12 -4.96
CA HIS A 157 2.46 12.11 -5.93
C HIS A 157 1.57 10.88 -5.75
N GLY A 158 0.76 10.56 -6.74
CA GLY A 158 -0.25 9.51 -6.74
C GLY A 158 -1.63 9.98 -6.27
N ILE A 159 -2.60 9.07 -6.44
CA ILE A 159 -4.02 9.29 -6.17
C ILE A 159 -4.37 8.72 -4.79
N SER A 160 -4.81 9.60 -3.90
CA SER A 160 -5.32 9.27 -2.56
C SER A 160 -6.82 8.95 -2.62
N VAL A 161 -7.21 7.79 -2.08
CA VAL A 161 -8.56 7.22 -2.20
C VAL A 161 -9.19 7.07 -0.83
N GLY A 162 -10.29 7.78 -0.60
CA GLY A 162 -11.17 7.60 0.56
C GLY A 162 -12.21 6.49 0.35
N ALA A 163 -12.86 6.06 1.42
CA ALA A 163 -13.78 4.94 1.44
C ALA A 163 -15.24 5.37 1.61
N THR A 164 -16.11 4.89 0.71
CA THR A 164 -17.56 5.01 0.83
C THR A 164 -18.21 3.68 1.21
N GLY A 165 -19.33 3.79 1.93
CA GLY A 165 -20.16 2.66 2.34
C GLY A 165 -21.12 2.22 1.25
N LYS A 166 -21.95 1.23 1.57
CA LYS A 166 -22.96 0.74 0.62
C LYS A 166 -23.97 1.84 0.26
N PRO A 167 -24.41 1.93 -1.01
CA PRO A 167 -25.47 2.84 -1.40
C PRO A 167 -26.71 2.61 -0.54
N ARG A 168 -27.28 3.68 0.03
CA ARG A 168 -28.61 3.58 0.62
C ARG A 168 -29.66 3.52 -0.50
N PRO A 169 -30.78 2.81 -0.33
CA PRO A 169 -31.84 2.81 -1.33
C PRO A 169 -32.22 4.26 -1.70
N PHE A 170 -32.03 4.61 -2.98
CA PHE A 170 -32.30 5.94 -3.55
C PHE A 170 -31.43 7.11 -3.03
N GLY A 171 -30.23 6.84 -2.50
CA GLY A 171 -29.30 7.85 -1.99
C GLY A 171 -27.89 7.77 -2.56
N SER A 172 -27.06 8.75 -2.19
CA SER A 172 -25.61 8.73 -2.44
C SER A 172 -24.91 7.74 -1.52
N ASP A 173 -23.76 7.24 -1.95
CA ASP A 173 -22.89 6.43 -1.11
C ASP A 173 -22.44 7.28 0.10
N PRO A 174 -22.62 6.78 1.34
CA PRO A 174 -22.20 7.53 2.51
C PRO A 174 -20.68 7.51 2.63
N LEU A 175 -20.08 8.66 2.97
CA LEU A 175 -18.72 8.67 3.50
C LEU A 175 -18.71 7.89 4.83
N LEU A 176 -17.77 6.96 4.97
CA LEU A 176 -17.66 6.15 6.18
C LEU A 176 -17.09 7.01 7.33
N PRO A 177 -17.58 6.89 8.57
CA PRO A 177 -17.11 7.73 9.69
C PRO A 177 -15.61 7.64 9.94
N TRP A 178 -15.00 6.50 9.59
CA TRP A 178 -13.58 6.25 9.71
C TRP A 178 -12.78 6.64 8.46
N SER A 179 -13.41 6.94 7.31
CA SER A 179 -12.65 7.37 6.14
C SER A 179 -12.07 8.76 6.34
N ASN A 180 -10.75 8.88 6.19
CA ASN A 180 -10.13 10.18 6.04
C ASN A 180 -10.63 10.87 4.76
N HIS A 181 -10.56 12.21 4.75
CA HIS A 181 -11.11 13.06 3.70
C HIS A 181 -10.39 14.42 3.65
N GLY A 182 -10.88 15.33 2.79
CA GLY A 182 -10.32 16.68 2.63
C GLY A 182 -9.48 16.83 1.37
N CYS A 183 -8.68 17.90 1.30
CA CYS A 183 -7.97 18.27 0.06
C CYS A 183 -6.85 17.31 -0.37
N CYS A 184 -6.34 16.45 0.53
CA CYS A 184 -5.39 15.38 0.20
C CYS A 184 -6.09 14.03 -0.08
N SER A 185 -7.41 14.03 -0.30
CA SER A 185 -8.17 12.88 -0.80
C SER A 185 -8.66 13.24 -2.20
N ASP A 186 -8.13 12.59 -3.23
CA ASP A 186 -8.43 12.93 -4.62
C ASP A 186 -9.80 12.41 -5.03
N ILE A 187 -10.09 11.16 -4.68
CA ILE A 187 -11.35 10.48 -5.03
C ILE A 187 -11.84 9.59 -3.88
N PHE A 188 -13.06 9.08 -4.03
CA PHE A 188 -13.65 8.08 -3.16
C PHE A 188 -14.00 6.81 -3.95
N ALA A 189 -13.92 5.66 -3.29
CA ALA A 189 -14.29 4.36 -3.86
C ALA A 189 -14.99 3.49 -2.80
N PRO A 190 -15.73 2.44 -3.20
CA PRO A 190 -16.33 1.49 -2.25
C PRO A 190 -15.27 0.87 -1.34
N GLY A 191 -15.44 1.01 -0.02
CA GLY A 191 -14.48 0.49 0.98
C GLY A 191 -15.12 -0.28 2.14
N GLU A 192 -16.44 -0.39 2.20
CA GLU A 192 -17.15 -1.16 3.22
C GLU A 192 -17.62 -2.53 2.70
N SER A 193 -17.36 -3.60 3.47
CA SER A 193 -17.81 -4.96 3.16
C SER A 193 -17.43 -5.44 1.76
N ILE A 194 -16.19 -5.17 1.34
CA ILE A 194 -15.67 -5.60 0.04
C ILE A 194 -15.36 -7.10 0.09
N LEU A 195 -16.02 -7.86 -0.77
CA LEU A 195 -15.79 -9.29 -0.91
C LEU A 195 -14.52 -9.51 -1.75
N ALA A 196 -13.58 -10.25 -1.19
CA ALA A 196 -12.38 -10.72 -1.88
C ALA A 196 -11.97 -12.10 -1.31
N ALA A 197 -10.78 -12.58 -1.69
CA ALA A 197 -10.26 -13.88 -1.23
C ALA A 197 -9.89 -13.86 0.26
#